data_AF-A0A2P6S4F5-F1
#
_entry.id   AF-A0A2P6S4F5-F1
#
_cell.length_a   1.000
_cell.length_b   1.000
_cell.length_c   1.000
_cell.angle_alpha   90.00
_cell.angle_beta   90.00
_cell.angle_gamma   90.00
#
_symmetry.space_group_name_H-M   'P 1'
#
loop_
_entity.id
_entity.type
_entity.pdbx_description
1 polymer ?
#
loop_
_entity_poly.entity_id
_entity_poly.type
_entity_poly.pdbx_seq_one_letter_code
_entity_poly.pdbx_strand_id
1 'polypeptide(L)' 'MDAQQKIYVECLPWDKAWNLFQEKVGKDALLIHADIPKLAESVAKECGGLPLALITVGRMMSCKKTPQE' A
#
# COMPACT_ATOMS: atom_id res chain seq x y z
N MET A 1 11.05 -3.57 -26.18
CA MET A 1 11.08 -4.27 -24.88
C MET A 1 9.70 -4.87 -24.71
N ASP A 2 9.59 -6.18 -24.89
CA ASP A 2 8.33 -6.90 -24.68
C ASP A 2 8.47 -7.85 -23.48
N ALA A 3 7.36 -8.10 -22.79
CA ALA A 3 7.33 -9.04 -21.68
C ALA A 3 7.50 -10.47 -22.20
N GLN A 4 8.42 -11.24 -21.59
CA GLN A 4 8.65 -12.66 -21.92
C GLN A 4 7.44 -13.53 -21.56
N GLN A 5 6.68 -13.14 -20.52
CA GLN A 5 5.47 -13.82 -20.07
C GLN A 5 4.51 -12.80 -19.45
N LYS A 6 3.20 -12.99 -19.70
CA LYS A 6 2.13 -12.22 -19.05
C LYS A 6 1.49 -13.10 -17.98
N ILE A 7 1.35 -12.55 -16.77
CA ILE A 7 0.71 -13.21 -15.64
C ILE A 7 -0.51 -12.39 -15.26
N TYR A 8 -1.67 -13.03 -15.20
CA TYR A 8 -2.89 -12.41 -14.70
C TYR A 8 -2.92 -12.49 -13.19
N VAL A 9 -3.25 -11.37 -12.56
CA VAL A 9 -3.34 -11.26 -11.10
C VAL A 9 -4.68 -10.65 -10.78
N GLU A 10 -5.43 -11.32 -9.91
CA GLU A 10 -6.73 -10.80 -9.45
C GLU A 10 -6.52 -9.68 -8.41
N CYS A 11 -7.47 -8.74 -8.40
CA CYS A 11 -7.54 -7.76 -7.32
C CYS A 11 -7.92 -8.45 -6.02
N LEU A 12 -7.23 -8.08 -4.94
CA LEU A 12 -7.54 -8.57 -3.61
C LEU A 12 -8.83 -7.92 -3.11
N PRO A 13 -9.66 -8.67 -2.36
CA PRO A 13 -10.76 -8.08 -1.60
C PRO A 13 -10.21 -7.11 -0.56
N TRP A 14 -11.02 -6.12 -0.19
CA TRP A 14 -10.62 -5.01 0.68
C TRP A 14 -9.87 -5.46 1.95
N ASP A 15 -10.37 -6.46 2.67
CA ASP A 15 -9.72 -6.91 3.91
C ASP A 15 -8.30 -7.44 3.67
N LYS A 16 -8.08 -8.17 2.58
CA LYS A 16 -6.75 -8.68 2.22
C LYS A 16 -5.85 -7.57 1.68
N ALA A 17 -6.41 -6.67 0.88
CA ALA A 17 -5.69 -5.52 0.35
C ALA A 17 -5.19 -4.61 1.48
N TRP A 18 -6.07 -4.31 2.43
CA TRP A 18 -5.77 -3.47 3.58
C TRP A 18 -4.73 -4.10 4.50
N ASN A 19 -4.91 -5.38 4.86
CA ASN A 19 -3.92 -6.10 5.65
C ASN A 19 -2.54 -6.14 4.98
N LEU A 20 -2.49 -6.42 3.67
CA LEU A 20 -1.25 -6.41 2.90
C LEU A 20 -0.60 -5.02 2.91
N PHE A 21 -1.38 -3.96 2.72
CA PHE A 21 -0.86 -2.59 2.71
C PHE A 21 -0.25 -2.22 4.06
N GLN A 22 -0.97 -2.46 5.17
CA GLN A 22 -0.49 -2.21 6.52
C GLN A 22 0.80 -2.98 6.83
N GLU A 23 0.92 -4.23 6.36
CA GLU A 23 2.15 -5.02 6.49
C GLU A 23 3.34 -4.34 5.79
N LYS A 24 3.13 -3.75 4.60
CA LYS A 24 4.20 -3.10 3.82
C LYS A 24 4.54 -1.70 4.31
N VAL A 25 3.59 -0.96 4.87
CA VAL A 25 3.83 0.33 5.53
C VAL A 25 4.56 0.13 6.86
N GLY A 26 4.20 -0.90 7.62
CA GLY A 26 4.75 -1.17 8.94
C GLY A 26 4.08 -0.36 10.07
N LYS A 27 4.02 -0.95 11.26
CA LYS A 27 3.34 -0.35 12.42
C LYS A 27 3.99 0.95 12.88
N ASP A 28 5.32 1.00 12.86
CA ASP A 28 6.05 2.18 13.34
C ASP A 28 5.68 3.41 12.52
N ALA A 29 5.66 3.31 11.19
CA ALA A 29 5.27 4.38 10.29
C ALA A 29 3.82 4.85 10.53
N LEU A 30 2.89 3.92 10.73
CA LEU A 30 1.49 4.24 11.03
C LEU A 30 1.29 4.99 12.35
N LEU A 31 2.22 4.87 13.30
CA LEU A 31 2.14 5.48 14.63
C LEU A 31 2.87 6.82 14.74
N ILE A 32 3.61 7.25 13.71
CA ILE A 32 4.39 8.51 13.76
C ILE A 32 3.48 9.74 13.91
N HIS A 33 2.31 9.72 13.26
CA HIS A 33 1.37 10.84 13.26
C HIS A 33 -0.08 10.36 13.21
N ALA A 34 -0.98 11.05 13.90
CA ALA A 34 -2.40 10.67 14.02
C ALA A 34 -3.15 10.64 12.67
N ASP A 35 -2.68 11.40 11.68
CA ASP A 35 -3.29 11.46 10.34
C ASP A 35 -2.79 10.37 9.38
N ILE A 36 -1.62 9.76 9.66
CA ILE A 36 -1.04 8.74 8.78
C ILE A 36 -1.97 7.53 8.58
N PRO A 37 -2.64 6.99 9.61
CA PRO A 37 -3.57 5.87 9.42
C PRO A 37 -4.69 6.16 8.42
N LYS A 38 -5.30 7.36 8.47
CA LYS A 38 -6.38 7.76 7.56
C LYS A 38 -5.86 7.96 6.13
N LEU A 39 -4.66 8.53 6.01
CA LEU A 39 -3.99 8.67 4.72
C LEU A 39 -3.66 7.31 4.12
N ALA A 40 -3.09 6.39 4.91
CA ALA A 40 -2.75 5.04 4.50
C ALA A 40 -3.99 4.28 4.00
N GLU A 41 -5.12 4.40 4.69
CA GLU A 41 -6.38 3.78 4.26
C GLU A 41 -6.86 4.34 2.92
N SER A 42 -6.78 5.66 2.73
CA SER A 42 -7.18 6.31 1.48
C SER A 42 -6.29 5.87 0.31
N VAL A 43 -4.98 5.83 0.53
CA VAL A 43 -4.01 5.36 -0.47
C VAL A 43 -4.22 3.89 -0.81
N ALA A 44 -4.52 3.04 0.18
CA ALA A 44 -4.83 1.63 -0.06
C ALA A 44 -6.10 1.43 -0.90
N LYS A 45 -7.12 2.29 -0.72
CA LYS A 45 -8.34 2.28 -1.55
C LYS A 45 -8.03 2.65 -3.00
N GLU A 46 -7.21 3.68 -3.22
CA GLU A 46 -6.76 4.09 -4.56
C GLU A 46 -5.94 3.00 -5.28
N CYS A 47 -5.23 2.15 -4.53
CA CYS A 47 -4.52 1.00 -5.10
C CYS A 47 -5.46 -0.08 -5.68
N GLY A 48 -6.78 0.00 -5.43
CA GLY A 48 -7.80 -0.83 -6.10
C GLY A 48 -7.65 -2.34 -5.87
N GLY A 49 -7.01 -2.75 -4.77
CA GLY A 49 -6.75 -4.16 -4.47
C GLY A 49 -5.63 -4.80 -5.30
N LEU A 50 -4.95 -4.07 -6.17
CA LEU A 50 -3.85 -4.61 -6.98
C LEU A 50 -2.62 -4.90 -6.11
N PRO A 51 -2.17 -6.17 -5.97
CA PRO A 51 -1.09 -6.52 -5.06
C PRO A 51 0.20 -5.74 -5.31
N LEU A 52 0.56 -5.53 -6.59
CA LEU A 52 1.78 -4.81 -6.95
C LEU A 52 1.72 -3.33 -6.57
N ALA A 53 0.56 -2.68 -6.75
CA ALA A 53 0.36 -1.29 -6.35
C ALA A 53 0.45 -1.15 -4.82
N LEU A 54 -0.25 -2.01 -4.09
CA LEU A 54 -0.23 -2.03 -2.62
C LEU A 54 1.18 -2.24 -2.07
N ILE A 55 1.95 -3.17 -2.64
CA ILE A 55 3.31 -3.46 -2.17
C ILE A 55 4.25 -2.28 -2.46
N THR A 56 4.18 -1.72 -3.66
CA THR A 56 5.05 -0.63 -4.08
C THR A 56 4.78 0.62 -3.25
N VAL A 57 3.51 1.01 -3.13
CA VAL A 57 3.13 2.24 -2.43
C VAL A 57 3.26 2.09 -0.92
N GLY A 58 2.92 0.92 -0.36
CA GLY A 58 3.09 0.65 1.07
C GLY A 58 4.56 0.76 1.49
N ARG A 59 5.49 0.23 0.69
CA ARG A 59 6.94 0.38 0.93
C ARG A 59 7.43 1.81 0.75
N MET A 60 6.87 2.56 -0.19
CA MET A 60 7.21 3.98 -0.34
C MET A 60 6.78 4.76 0.90
N MET A 61 5.59 4.48 1.42
CA MET A 61 5.03 5.15 2.58
C MET A 61 5.79 4.79 3.88
N SER A 62 6.36 3.59 3.99
CA SER A 62 7.17 3.21 5.17
C SER A 62 8.44 4.05 5.34
N CYS A 63 8.91 4.71 4.28
CA CYS A 63 10.05 5.62 4.34
C CYS A 63 9.67 7.06 4.73
N LYS A 64 8.37 7.41 4.74
CA LYS A 64 7.91 8.78 5.04
C LYS A 64 7.67 8.95 6.54
N LYS A 65 8.09 10.10 7.08
CA LYS A 65 8.01 10.39 8.52
C LYS A 65 6.98 11.46 8.84
N THR A 66 6.49 12.17 7.82
CA THR A 66 5.46 13.19 7.97
C THR A 66 4.37 13.02 6.91
N PRO A 67 3.12 13.44 7.17
CA PRO A 67 2.04 13.39 6.18
C PRO A 67 2.28 14.18 4.88
N GLN A 68 3.21 15.15 4.88
CA GLN A 68 3.42 16.12 3.80
C GLN A 68 4.56 15.74 2.83
N GLU A 69 5.38 14.76 3.17
CA GLU A 69 6.38 14.17 2.26
C GLU A 69 5.71 13.38 1.14
#